data_AF-A0A363TD80-F1
#
_entry.id   AF-A0A363TD80-F1
#
_cell.length_a   1.000
_cell.length_b   1.000
_cell.length_c   1.000
_cell.angle_alpha   90.00
_cell.angle_beta   90.00
_cell.angle_gamma   90.00
#
_symmetry.space_group_name_H-M   'P 1'
#
loop_
_entity.id
_entity.type
_entity.pdbx_description
1 polymer ?
#
loop_
_entity_poly.entity_id
_entity_poly.type
_entity_poly.pdbx_seq_one_letter_code
_entity_poly.pdbx_strand_id
1 'polypeptide(L)'
;MGTDVPFDLVEQTIINWAQAQNPVRLVMLTSTRAIPKAKLDALSDYDVILILRDIHPLVADRAWLNVFGDVLIAYWDPIYPDPVFGIEVCANVVQYCSGLKIDFTLWPVSMFALIKASHTLPGQLDAGYRILLDKDKLAQGLLPPSRKAFLPKRPDLASYQLLVNDFLSDVPYVAKCLWRGELLPAKWCLDYDMKHVYLRPLLEWLVELDHDWSIPVGNLGKELRKLVPADIWVDLERTYTGASIAENWEALYLTLDFFKRVAIQVGGRLGYSYPEELHQHVCDYVTQIREMPPNL
;
A
#
# COMPACT_ATOMS: atom_id res chain seq x y z
N MET A 1 18.26 7.30 -31.51
CA MET A 1 17.38 8.37 -31.02
C MET A 1 16.10 7.68 -30.61
N GLY A 2 15.92 7.46 -29.30
CA GLY A 2 14.81 6.67 -28.76
C GLY A 2 13.47 7.30 -29.08
N THR A 3 12.53 6.50 -29.55
CA THR A 3 11.14 6.90 -29.78
C THR A 3 10.38 6.73 -28.47
N ASP A 4 10.58 7.65 -27.54
CA ASP A 4 9.80 7.67 -26.31
C ASP A 4 8.32 7.86 -26.65
N VAL A 5 7.47 7.04 -26.03
CA VAL A 5 6.02 7.12 -26.24
C VAL A 5 5.49 8.33 -25.45
N PRO A 6 4.81 9.30 -26.09
CA PRO A 6 4.14 10.37 -25.37
C PRO A 6 3.09 9.80 -24.41
N PHE A 7 2.94 10.38 -23.22
CA PHE A 7 2.01 9.90 -22.18
C PHE A 7 0.58 9.68 -22.70
N ASP A 8 0.06 10.60 -23.53
CA ASP A 8 -1.29 10.50 -24.09
C ASP A 8 -1.48 9.34 -25.09
N LEU A 9 -0.38 8.73 -25.54
CA LEU A 9 -0.39 7.62 -26.50
C LEU A 9 -0.06 6.26 -25.88
N VAL A 10 0.27 6.20 -24.58
CA VAL A 10 0.70 4.94 -23.93
C VAL A 10 -0.35 3.85 -24.04
N GLU A 11 -1.63 4.14 -23.71
CA GLU A 11 -2.71 3.14 -23.84
C GLU A 11 -2.84 2.64 -25.28
N GLN A 12 -2.73 3.53 -26.27
CA GLN A 12 -2.82 3.16 -27.68
C GLN A 12 -1.63 2.30 -28.12
N THR A 13 -0.42 2.60 -27.65
CA THR A 13 0.76 1.77 -27.91
C THR A 13 0.62 0.39 -27.29
N ILE A 14 0.11 0.28 -26.06
CA ILE A 14 -0.21 -1.00 -25.40
C ILE A 14 -1.19 -1.80 -26.26
N ILE A 15 -2.29 -1.17 -26.69
CA ILE A 15 -3.31 -1.83 -27.52
C ILE A 15 -2.70 -2.31 -28.84
N ASN A 16 -1.95 -1.47 -29.55
CA ASN A 16 -1.36 -1.80 -30.84
C ASN A 16 -0.35 -2.95 -30.74
N TRP A 17 0.53 -2.89 -29.75
CA TRP A 17 1.50 -3.95 -29.48
C TRP A 17 0.76 -5.26 -29.14
N ALA A 18 -0.16 -5.22 -28.18
CA ALA A 18 -0.90 -6.38 -27.74
C ALA A 18 -1.73 -7.00 -28.87
N GLN A 19 -2.27 -6.19 -29.78
CA GLN A 19 -3.00 -6.66 -30.96
C GLN A 19 -2.12 -7.53 -31.86
N ALA A 20 -0.86 -7.15 -32.06
CA ALA A 20 0.11 -7.91 -32.84
C ALA A 20 0.63 -9.18 -32.13
N GLN A 21 0.55 -9.24 -30.81
CA GLN A 21 1.03 -10.41 -30.04
C GLN A 21 0.02 -11.57 -30.04
N ASN A 22 0.42 -12.72 -30.58
CA ASN A 22 -0.40 -13.94 -30.56
C ASN A 22 -0.56 -14.61 -29.17
N PRO A 23 0.33 -14.39 -28.17
CA PRO A 23 0.05 -14.89 -26.82
C PRO A 23 -1.03 -14.08 -26.07
N VAL A 24 -1.13 -12.76 -26.32
CA VAL A 24 -2.00 -11.83 -25.58
C VAL A 24 -3.44 -11.94 -26.04
N ARG A 25 -4.37 -12.30 -25.15
CA ARG A 25 -5.81 -12.49 -25.43
C ARG A 25 -6.67 -11.36 -24.89
N LEU A 26 -6.33 -10.83 -23.72
CA LEU A 26 -7.02 -9.72 -23.09
C LEU A 26 -6.00 -8.80 -22.41
N VAL A 27 -6.24 -7.49 -22.48
CA VAL A 27 -5.46 -6.45 -21.80
C VAL A 27 -6.39 -5.61 -20.96
N MET A 28 -6.05 -5.46 -19.69
CA MET A 28 -6.80 -4.64 -18.75
C MET A 28 -5.87 -3.59 -18.15
N LEU A 29 -6.42 -2.41 -17.90
CA LEU A 29 -5.81 -1.39 -17.05
C LEU A 29 -6.50 -1.45 -15.69
N THR A 30 -5.74 -1.32 -14.59
CA THR A 30 -6.29 -1.29 -13.22
C THR A 30 -5.81 -0.05 -12.45
N SER A 31 -6.02 -0.02 -11.14
CA SER A 31 -5.51 1.03 -10.24
C SER A 31 -6.03 2.43 -10.61
N THR A 32 -5.27 3.47 -10.29
CA THR A 32 -5.66 4.90 -10.37
C THR A 32 -6.23 5.27 -11.74
N ARG A 33 -5.62 4.82 -12.85
CA ARG A 33 -6.07 5.13 -14.22
C ARG A 33 -7.34 4.39 -14.65
N ALA A 34 -7.75 3.36 -13.91
CA ALA A 34 -9.01 2.68 -14.10
C ALA A 34 -10.17 3.27 -13.28
N ILE A 35 -9.87 4.13 -12.29
CA ILE A 35 -10.87 4.74 -11.42
C ILE A 35 -11.49 5.97 -12.11
N PRO A 36 -12.82 6.02 -12.30
CA PRO A 36 -13.48 7.19 -12.88
C PRO A 36 -13.19 8.47 -12.09
N LYS A 37 -12.83 9.56 -12.79
CA LYS A 37 -12.52 10.87 -12.20
C LYS A 37 -11.34 10.88 -11.22
N ALA A 38 -10.48 9.87 -11.24
CA ALA A 38 -9.23 9.92 -10.49
C ALA A 38 -8.38 11.13 -10.95
N LYS A 39 -7.69 11.76 -9.99
CA LYS A 39 -6.72 12.81 -10.30
C LYS A 39 -5.46 12.14 -10.82
N LEU A 40 -5.12 12.43 -12.07
CA LEU A 40 -3.90 11.95 -12.72
C LEU A 40 -2.92 13.12 -12.85
N ASP A 41 -1.64 12.80 -12.78
CA ASP A 41 -0.53 13.71 -12.99
C ASP A 41 0.56 13.04 -13.85
N ALA A 42 1.65 13.76 -14.09
CA ALA A 42 2.76 13.29 -14.91
C ALA A 42 3.52 12.08 -14.31
N LEU A 43 3.32 11.77 -13.02
CA LEU A 43 3.95 10.64 -12.32
C LEU A 43 2.96 9.50 -12.09
N SER A 44 1.77 9.56 -12.70
CA SER A 44 0.77 8.51 -12.58
C SER A 44 1.15 7.31 -13.45
N ASP A 45 1.42 6.19 -12.79
CA ASP A 45 1.83 4.93 -13.44
C ASP A 45 0.71 4.26 -14.25
N TYR A 46 1.09 3.27 -15.05
CA TYR A 46 0.16 2.36 -15.73
C TYR A 46 0.24 0.96 -15.12
N ASP A 47 -0.82 0.51 -14.46
CA ASP A 47 -0.96 -0.86 -13.97
C ASP A 47 -1.69 -1.71 -15.01
N VAL A 48 -0.95 -2.52 -15.77
CA VAL A 48 -1.46 -3.27 -16.93
C VAL A 48 -1.49 -4.77 -16.62
N ILE A 49 -2.66 -5.39 -16.75
CA ILE A 49 -2.81 -6.83 -16.64
C ILE A 49 -2.88 -7.43 -18.04
N LEU A 50 -1.94 -8.31 -18.37
CA LEU A 50 -1.89 -9.07 -19.60
C LEU A 50 -2.43 -10.48 -19.36
N ILE A 51 -3.53 -10.81 -20.03
CA ILE A 51 -4.09 -12.17 -20.01
C ILE A 51 -3.55 -12.93 -21.22
N LEU A 52 -2.77 -13.97 -20.93
CA LEU A 52 -1.91 -14.68 -21.89
C LEU A 52 -2.34 -16.15 -22.01
N ARG A 53 -2.16 -16.77 -23.17
CA ARG A 53 -2.29 -18.24 -23.27
C ARG A 53 -1.23 -18.97 -22.43
N ASP A 54 -0.03 -18.42 -22.42
CA ASP A 54 1.12 -18.88 -21.65
C ASP A 54 1.98 -17.66 -21.30
N ILE A 55 2.39 -17.54 -20.03
CA ILE A 55 3.19 -16.42 -19.55
C ILE A 55 4.68 -16.58 -19.87
N HIS A 56 5.17 -17.83 -19.99
CA HIS A 56 6.61 -18.14 -20.05
C HIS A 56 7.36 -17.43 -21.18
N PRO A 57 6.83 -17.35 -22.42
CA PRO A 57 7.57 -16.70 -23.51
C PRO A 57 7.87 -15.21 -23.23
N LEU A 58 6.94 -14.48 -22.62
CA LEU A 58 7.12 -13.05 -22.30
C LEU A 58 8.02 -12.82 -21.09
N VAL A 59 8.15 -13.82 -20.22
CA VAL A 59 9.09 -13.79 -19.09
C VAL A 59 10.51 -14.11 -19.55
N ALA A 60 10.64 -15.06 -20.50
CA ALA A 60 11.91 -15.54 -21.04
C ALA A 60 12.58 -14.54 -21.98
N ASP A 61 11.82 -13.93 -22.89
CA ASP A 61 12.30 -12.84 -23.75
C ASP A 61 11.61 -11.53 -23.36
N ARG A 62 12.39 -10.59 -22.82
CA ARG A 62 11.92 -9.31 -22.30
C ARG A 62 12.10 -8.16 -23.28
N ALA A 63 12.57 -8.43 -24.50
CA ALA A 63 12.81 -7.40 -25.52
C ALA A 63 11.54 -6.63 -25.91
N TRP A 64 10.36 -7.21 -25.68
CA TRP A 64 9.07 -6.55 -25.91
C TRP A 64 8.85 -5.29 -25.07
N LEU A 65 9.54 -5.14 -23.94
CA LEU A 65 9.47 -3.93 -23.13
C LEU A 65 9.98 -2.69 -23.89
N ASN A 66 10.92 -2.86 -24.81
CA ASN A 66 11.50 -1.75 -25.59
C ASN A 66 10.49 -1.08 -26.54
N VAL A 67 9.31 -1.67 -26.72
CA VAL A 67 8.22 -1.08 -27.51
C VAL A 67 7.70 0.22 -26.88
N PHE A 68 7.86 0.38 -25.56
CA PHE A 68 7.34 1.53 -24.82
C PHE A 68 8.38 2.63 -24.58
N GLY A 69 9.62 2.42 -25.03
CA GLY A 69 10.74 3.35 -24.89
C GLY A 69 12.00 2.65 -24.42
N ASP A 70 13.06 3.43 -24.20
CA ASP A 70 14.31 2.92 -23.65
C ASP A 70 14.11 2.55 -22.17
N VAL A 71 14.27 1.27 -21.83
CA VAL A 71 14.11 0.77 -20.45
C VAL A 71 15.24 1.33 -19.58
N LEU A 72 14.87 2.07 -18.53
CA LEU A 72 15.80 2.56 -17.53
C LEU A 72 16.15 1.45 -16.53
N ILE A 73 15.11 0.83 -15.96
CA ILE A 73 15.26 -0.29 -15.03
C ILE A 73 13.98 -1.14 -15.04
N ALA A 74 14.14 -2.45 -14.89
CA ALA A 74 13.02 -3.38 -14.75
C ALA A 74 13.26 -4.32 -13.56
N TYR A 75 12.34 -4.31 -12.61
CA TYR A 75 12.21 -5.35 -11.59
C TYR A 75 11.28 -6.44 -12.09
N TRP A 76 11.56 -7.70 -11.74
CA TRP A 76 10.74 -8.86 -12.10
C TRP A 76 10.60 -9.78 -10.91
N ASP A 77 9.36 -10.19 -10.63
CA ASP A 77 9.12 -11.35 -9.79
C ASP A 77 9.61 -12.62 -10.50
N PRO A 78 10.05 -13.65 -9.74
CA PRO A 78 10.10 -15.00 -10.30
C PRO A 78 8.70 -15.43 -10.77
N ILE A 79 8.61 -16.47 -11.58
CA ILE A 79 7.33 -17.14 -11.77
C ILE A 79 6.96 -17.83 -10.45
N TYR A 80 5.77 -17.56 -9.93
CA TYR A 80 5.29 -18.16 -8.70
C TYR A 80 3.81 -18.53 -8.82
N PRO A 81 3.33 -19.55 -8.08
CA PRO A 81 1.92 -19.89 -8.06
C PRO A 81 1.14 -18.82 -7.30
N ASP A 82 0.08 -18.29 -7.91
CA ASP A 82 -0.86 -17.39 -7.24
C ASP A 82 -1.38 -18.05 -5.94
N PRO A 83 -1.38 -17.34 -4.81
CA PRO A 83 -1.71 -17.94 -3.51
C PRO A 83 -3.16 -18.41 -3.38
N VAL A 84 -4.07 -17.93 -4.22
CA VAL A 84 -5.50 -18.29 -4.18
C VAL A 84 -5.80 -19.40 -5.18
N PHE A 85 -5.27 -19.28 -6.40
CA PHE A 85 -5.62 -20.19 -7.50
C PHE A 85 -4.57 -21.28 -7.75
N GLY A 86 -3.36 -21.15 -7.19
CA GLY A 86 -2.25 -22.09 -7.40
C GLY A 86 -1.73 -22.11 -8.84
N ILE A 87 -2.06 -21.09 -9.64
CA ILE A 87 -1.67 -20.99 -11.05
C ILE A 87 -0.49 -20.03 -11.17
N GLU A 88 0.49 -20.41 -11.99
CA GLU A 88 1.68 -19.60 -12.23
C GLU A 88 1.33 -18.21 -12.79
N VAL A 89 1.91 -17.20 -12.13
CA VAL A 89 1.84 -15.79 -12.50
C VAL A 89 3.22 -15.17 -12.41
N CYS A 90 3.35 -13.97 -12.97
CA CYS A 90 4.54 -13.15 -12.84
C CYS A 90 4.11 -11.68 -12.91
N ALA A 91 4.81 -10.80 -12.21
CA ALA A 91 4.66 -9.36 -12.38
C ALA A 91 6.03 -8.70 -12.55
N ASN A 92 6.00 -7.50 -13.11
CA ASN A 92 7.18 -6.66 -13.26
C ASN A 92 6.84 -5.20 -13.01
N VAL A 93 7.87 -4.44 -12.72
CA VAL A 93 7.81 -2.98 -12.57
C VAL A 93 8.86 -2.41 -13.50
N VAL A 94 8.44 -1.64 -14.50
CA VAL A 94 9.34 -1.12 -15.54
C VAL A 94 9.31 0.39 -15.55
N GLN A 95 10.50 0.99 -15.37
CA GLN A 95 10.71 2.42 -15.55
C GLN A 95 11.46 2.65 -16.85
N TYR A 96 11.07 3.70 -17.57
CA TYR A 96 11.66 4.11 -18.84
C TYR A 96 12.42 5.43 -18.68
N CYS A 97 13.41 5.66 -19.53
CA CYS A 97 14.23 6.89 -19.51
C CYS A 97 13.38 8.17 -19.70
N SER A 98 12.19 8.06 -20.31
CA SER A 98 11.22 9.14 -20.46
C SER A 98 10.52 9.57 -19.17
N GLY A 99 10.68 8.81 -18.07
CA GLY A 99 9.91 8.97 -16.84
C GLY A 99 8.59 8.19 -16.83
N LEU A 100 8.23 7.51 -17.93
CA LEU A 100 7.11 6.56 -17.95
C LEU A 100 7.40 5.39 -17.00
N LYS A 101 6.36 4.96 -16.27
CA LYS A 101 6.36 3.73 -15.49
C LYS A 101 5.15 2.87 -15.85
N ILE A 102 5.41 1.60 -16.16
CA ILE A 102 4.38 0.59 -16.41
C ILE A 102 4.68 -0.62 -15.55
N ASP A 103 3.70 -1.02 -14.75
CA ASP A 103 3.73 -2.25 -13.96
C ASP A 103 2.88 -3.29 -14.70
N PHE A 104 3.50 -4.38 -15.17
CA PHE A 104 2.77 -5.45 -15.86
C PHE A 104 2.54 -6.64 -14.94
N THR A 105 1.29 -7.09 -14.87
CA THR A 105 0.91 -8.37 -14.25
C THR A 105 0.52 -9.35 -15.34
N LEU A 106 1.17 -10.52 -15.38
CA LEU A 106 0.98 -11.54 -16.39
C LEU A 106 0.14 -12.68 -15.79
N TRP A 107 -1.07 -12.84 -16.29
CA TRP A 107 -1.98 -13.90 -15.89
C TRP A 107 -2.26 -14.85 -17.06
N PRO A 108 -2.25 -16.16 -16.84
CA PRO A 108 -2.73 -17.09 -17.85
C PRO A 108 -4.27 -17.03 -17.97
N VAL A 109 -4.79 -17.33 -19.16
CA VAL A 109 -6.23 -17.42 -19.43
C VAL A 109 -6.94 -18.37 -18.46
N SER A 110 -6.28 -19.45 -18.04
CA SER A 110 -6.81 -20.40 -17.06
C SER A 110 -7.14 -19.76 -15.71
N MET A 111 -6.26 -18.91 -15.19
CA MET A 111 -6.50 -18.16 -13.94
C MET A 111 -7.62 -17.14 -14.12
N PHE A 112 -7.61 -16.39 -15.23
CA PHE A 112 -8.67 -15.41 -15.49
C PHE A 112 -10.06 -16.05 -15.60
N ALA A 113 -10.16 -17.27 -16.14
CA ALA A 113 -11.40 -18.03 -16.16
C ALA A 113 -11.92 -18.37 -14.76
N LEU A 114 -11.03 -18.72 -13.82
CA LEU A 114 -11.40 -18.95 -12.42
C LEU A 114 -11.85 -17.66 -11.72
N ILE A 115 -11.14 -16.56 -11.95
CA ILE A 115 -11.53 -15.23 -11.44
C ILE A 115 -12.93 -14.86 -11.92
N LYS A 116 -13.22 -15.07 -13.20
CA LYS A 116 -14.54 -14.78 -13.78
C LYS A 116 -15.65 -15.66 -13.21
N ALA A 117 -15.34 -16.92 -12.88
CA ALA A 117 -16.28 -17.84 -12.26
C ALA A 117 -16.48 -17.57 -10.75
N SER A 118 -15.60 -16.79 -10.12
CA SER A 118 -15.70 -16.40 -8.71
C SER A 118 -16.85 -15.43 -8.45
N HIS A 119 -17.37 -15.44 -7.23
CA HIS A 119 -18.34 -14.46 -6.74
C HIS A 119 -17.69 -13.15 -6.24
N THR A 120 -16.35 -13.10 -6.19
CA THR A 120 -15.58 -11.93 -5.76
C THR A 120 -14.42 -11.67 -6.72
N LEU A 121 -14.12 -10.40 -6.95
CA LEU A 121 -12.96 -9.98 -7.72
C LEU A 121 -11.69 -9.95 -6.84
N PRO A 122 -10.51 -10.26 -7.39
CA PRO A 122 -9.23 -9.92 -6.76
C PRO A 122 -9.15 -8.42 -6.46
N GLY A 123 -8.46 -8.04 -5.38
CA GLY A 123 -8.47 -6.66 -4.87
C GLY A 123 -8.11 -5.59 -5.91
N GLN A 124 -7.11 -5.86 -6.76
CA GLN A 124 -6.73 -4.95 -7.85
C GLN A 124 -7.87 -4.73 -8.85
N LEU A 125 -8.59 -5.79 -9.26
CA LEU A 125 -9.75 -5.64 -10.13
C LEU A 125 -10.93 -4.98 -9.39
N ASP A 126 -11.16 -5.32 -8.12
CA ASP A 126 -12.25 -4.72 -7.35
C ASP A 126 -12.07 -3.21 -7.12
N ALA A 127 -10.83 -2.73 -7.01
CA ALA A 127 -10.54 -1.28 -6.96
C ALA A 127 -10.97 -0.55 -8.22
N GLY A 128 -10.89 -1.23 -9.37
CA GLY A 128 -11.28 -0.71 -10.65
C GLY A 128 -10.49 -1.35 -11.79
N TYR A 129 -11.16 -1.57 -12.91
CA TYR A 129 -10.51 -1.98 -14.15
C TYR A 129 -11.18 -1.38 -15.38
N ARG A 130 -10.40 -1.26 -16.46
CA ARG A 130 -10.84 -0.91 -17.81
C ARG A 130 -10.32 -1.97 -18.78
N ILE A 131 -11.16 -2.41 -19.70
CA ILE A 131 -10.74 -3.31 -20.77
C ILE A 131 -10.14 -2.46 -21.89
N LEU A 132 -8.86 -2.68 -22.21
CA LEU A 132 -8.20 -2.01 -23.32
C LEU A 132 -8.30 -2.82 -24.62
N LEU A 133 -8.20 -4.14 -24.52
CA LEU A 133 -8.29 -5.06 -25.64
C LEU A 133 -8.87 -6.41 -25.19
N ASP A 134 -9.82 -6.97 -25.93
CA ASP A 134 -10.33 -8.33 -25.69
C ASP A 134 -10.55 -9.05 -27.02
N LYS A 135 -9.63 -9.95 -27.38
CA LYS A 135 -9.64 -10.65 -28.68
C LYS A 135 -10.65 -11.79 -28.72
N ASP A 136 -10.93 -12.39 -27.56
CA ASP A 136 -11.71 -13.62 -27.44
C ASP A 136 -13.02 -13.40 -26.66
N LYS A 137 -13.37 -12.14 -26.32
CA LYS A 137 -14.52 -11.76 -25.49
C LYS A 137 -14.48 -12.39 -24.08
N LEU A 138 -13.28 -12.58 -23.53
CA LEU A 138 -13.07 -13.21 -22.23
C LEU A 138 -13.73 -12.41 -21.09
N ALA A 139 -13.72 -11.08 -21.18
CA ALA A 139 -14.25 -10.18 -20.14
C ALA A 139 -15.79 -10.11 -20.13
N GLN A 140 -16.49 -10.71 -21.10
CA GLN A 140 -17.95 -10.69 -21.14
C GLN A 140 -18.53 -11.35 -19.88
N GLY A 141 -19.31 -10.60 -19.09
CA GLY A 141 -19.89 -11.09 -17.85
C GLY A 141 -18.96 -11.06 -16.63
N LEU A 142 -17.80 -10.40 -16.73
CA LEU A 142 -16.97 -10.11 -15.56
C LEU A 142 -17.73 -9.19 -14.60
N LEU A 143 -17.60 -9.44 -13.30
CA LEU A 143 -18.26 -8.64 -12.26
C LEU A 143 -17.81 -7.17 -12.31
N PRO A 144 -18.70 -6.20 -12.08
CA PRO A 144 -18.28 -4.81 -11.92
C PRO A 144 -17.50 -4.64 -10.60
N PRO A 145 -16.51 -3.73 -10.55
CA PRO A 145 -15.77 -3.42 -9.33
C PRO A 145 -16.71 -2.86 -8.25
N SER A 146 -16.70 -3.46 -7.07
CA SER A 146 -17.42 -2.93 -5.90
C SER A 146 -16.69 -1.76 -5.24
N ARG A 147 -15.37 -1.65 -5.49
CA ARG A 147 -14.45 -0.64 -4.93
C ARG A 147 -14.34 -0.71 -3.41
N LYS A 148 -14.47 -1.93 -2.85
CA LYS A 148 -14.45 -2.18 -1.41
C LYS A 148 -13.19 -2.87 -0.92
N ALA A 149 -12.41 -3.48 -1.82
CA ALA A 149 -11.23 -4.28 -1.47
C ALA A 149 -10.21 -3.57 -0.57
N PHE A 150 -10.08 -2.25 -0.70
CA PHE A 150 -9.11 -1.44 0.04
C PHE A 150 -9.76 -0.43 0.99
N LEU A 151 -11.04 -0.62 1.33
CA LEU A 151 -11.67 0.18 2.37
C LEU A 151 -11.18 -0.28 3.75
N PRO A 152 -10.89 0.66 4.66
CA PRO A 152 -10.62 0.30 6.04
C PRO A 152 -11.84 -0.44 6.62
N LYS A 153 -11.58 -1.52 7.36
CA LYS A 153 -12.64 -2.25 8.05
C LYS A 153 -12.92 -1.59 9.39
N ARG A 154 -14.20 -1.47 9.74
CA ARG A 154 -14.62 -1.10 11.10
C ARG A 154 -14.00 -2.07 12.10
N PRO A 155 -13.18 -1.61 13.06
CA PRO A 155 -12.65 -2.49 14.07
C PRO A 155 -13.77 -2.90 15.02
N ASP A 156 -13.73 -4.16 15.45
CA ASP A 156 -14.41 -4.58 16.67
C ASP A 156 -13.54 -4.25 17.91
N LEU A 157 -14.10 -4.50 19.10
CA LEU A 157 -13.40 -4.23 20.36
C LEU A 157 -12.07 -4.99 20.43
N ALA A 158 -12.04 -6.25 20.00
CA ALA A 158 -10.84 -7.09 20.06
C ALA A 158 -9.73 -6.55 19.14
N SER A 159 -10.06 -6.16 17.91
CA SER A 159 -9.12 -5.58 16.95
C SER A 159 -8.56 -4.24 17.43
N TYR A 160 -9.42 -3.40 18.01
CA TYR A 160 -8.99 -2.13 18.63
C TYR A 160 -8.04 -2.37 19.81
N GLN A 161 -8.40 -3.27 20.73
CA GLN A 161 -7.56 -3.59 21.88
C GLN A 161 -6.22 -4.20 21.48
N LEU A 162 -6.22 -5.08 20.49
CA LEU A 162 -5.00 -5.68 19.96
C LEU A 162 -4.07 -4.60 19.37
N LEU A 163 -4.60 -3.71 18.51
CA LEU A 163 -3.80 -2.62 17.92
C LEU A 163 -3.18 -1.71 18.99
N VAL A 164 -3.94 -1.36 20.03
CA VAL A 164 -3.45 -0.54 21.14
C VAL A 164 -2.37 -1.28 21.94
N ASN A 165 -2.59 -2.55 22.24
CA ASN A 165 -1.63 -3.38 22.97
C ASN A 165 -0.31 -3.53 22.19
N ASP A 166 -0.40 -3.86 20.90
CA ASP A 166 0.77 -4.10 20.06
C ASP A 166 1.60 -2.81 19.91
N PHE A 167 0.95 -1.66 19.70
CA PHE A 167 1.63 -0.36 19.74
C PHE A 167 2.36 -0.10 21.07
N LEU A 168 1.71 -0.33 22.22
CA LEU A 168 2.31 -0.07 23.54
C LEU A 168 3.44 -1.05 23.86
N SER A 169 3.43 -2.25 23.28
CA SER A 169 4.45 -3.27 23.47
C SER A 169 5.80 -2.92 22.83
N ASP A 170 5.78 -2.12 21.78
CA ASP A 170 6.97 -1.62 21.06
C ASP A 170 7.70 -0.50 21.80
N VAL A 171 6.97 0.29 22.60
CA VAL A 171 7.50 1.45 23.31
C VAL A 171 8.69 1.10 24.23
N PRO A 172 8.64 0.05 25.08
CA PRO A 172 9.79 -0.43 25.84
C PRO A 172 11.00 -0.83 24.99
N TYR A 173 10.79 -1.35 23.78
CA TYR A 173 11.87 -1.76 22.88
C TYR A 173 12.58 -0.55 22.30
N VAL A 174 11.83 0.44 21.79
CA VAL A 174 12.40 1.70 21.31
C VAL A 174 13.21 2.38 22.41
N ALA A 175 12.69 2.49 23.63
CA ALA A 175 13.39 3.09 24.76
C ALA A 175 14.75 2.42 25.03
N LYS A 176 14.81 1.08 25.01
CA LYS A 176 16.08 0.33 25.17
C LYS A 176 17.06 0.62 24.03
N CYS A 177 16.60 0.63 22.78
CA CYS A 177 17.47 0.92 21.64
C CYS A 177 18.02 2.35 21.70
N LEU A 178 17.18 3.33 22.04
CA LEU A 178 17.61 4.72 22.20
C LEU A 178 18.61 4.89 23.33
N TRP A 179 18.40 4.22 24.47
CA TRP A 179 19.36 4.23 25.58
C TRP A 179 20.72 3.65 25.17
N ARG A 180 20.75 2.62 24.32
CA ARG A 180 21.98 2.02 23.78
C ARG A 180 22.60 2.82 22.62
N GLY A 181 21.94 3.86 22.12
CA GLY A 181 22.35 4.57 20.91
C GLY A 181 22.17 3.76 19.62
N GLU A 182 21.32 2.72 19.63
CA GLU A 182 21.07 1.83 18.49
C GLU A 182 20.04 2.47 17.53
N LEU A 183 20.52 3.39 16.68
CA LEU A 183 19.64 4.17 15.79
C LEU A 183 18.81 3.32 14.83
N LEU A 184 19.40 2.29 14.20
CA LEU A 184 18.70 1.48 13.19
C LEU A 184 17.48 0.72 13.75
N PRO A 185 17.59 -0.10 14.81
CA PRO A 185 16.42 -0.76 15.38
C PRO A 185 15.44 0.23 16.03
N ALA A 186 15.92 1.36 16.59
CA ALA A 186 15.05 2.40 17.08
C ALA A 186 14.19 3.01 15.95
N LYS A 187 14.78 3.35 14.79
CA LYS A 187 14.03 3.87 13.63
C LYS A 187 13.10 2.82 13.04
N TRP A 188 13.54 1.57 12.94
CA TRP A 188 12.66 0.49 12.48
C TRP A 188 11.39 0.43 13.32
N CYS A 189 11.52 0.28 14.63
CA CYS A 189 10.34 0.14 15.47
C CYS A 189 9.54 1.45 15.60
N LEU A 190 10.21 2.59 15.80
CA LEU A 190 9.53 3.88 16.00
C LEU A 190 8.88 4.44 14.72
N ASP A 191 9.50 4.30 13.55
CA ASP A 191 8.97 4.86 12.30
C ASP A 191 8.18 3.83 11.50
N TYR A 192 8.60 2.56 11.44
CA TYR A 192 7.88 1.54 10.69
C TYR A 192 6.79 0.88 11.54
N ASP A 193 7.12 0.15 12.61
CA ASP A 193 6.10 -0.59 13.37
C ASP A 193 5.09 0.37 14.04
N MET A 194 5.56 1.23 14.93
CA MET A 194 4.70 2.15 15.68
C MET A 194 3.87 3.09 14.79
N LYS A 195 4.48 3.74 13.80
CA LYS A 195 3.78 4.73 12.96
C LYS A 195 3.04 4.11 11.77
N HIS A 196 3.67 3.22 10.99
CA HIS A 196 3.05 2.68 9.77
C HIS A 196 2.16 1.45 10.02
N VAL A 197 2.49 0.59 10.99
CA VAL A 197 1.73 -0.63 11.28
C VAL A 197 0.55 -0.35 12.23
N TYR A 198 0.70 0.54 13.22
CA TYR A 198 -0.37 0.79 14.21
C TYR A 198 -1.01 2.18 14.14
N LEU A 199 -0.22 3.26 14.23
CA LEU A 199 -0.77 4.62 14.24
C LEU A 199 -1.49 4.96 12.93
N ARG A 200 -0.93 4.58 11.77
CA ARG A 200 -1.57 4.83 10.47
C ARG A 200 -2.96 4.18 10.39
N PRO A 201 -3.15 2.86 10.61
CA PRO A 201 -4.51 2.30 10.63
C PRO A 201 -5.44 2.94 11.66
N LEU A 202 -4.93 3.38 12.80
CA LEU A 202 -5.73 4.14 13.77
C LEU A 202 -6.20 5.50 13.22
N LEU A 203 -5.35 6.20 12.46
CA LEU A 203 -5.74 7.43 11.73
C LEU A 203 -6.74 7.13 10.60
N GLU A 204 -6.61 5.98 9.94
CA GLU A 204 -7.59 5.53 8.94
C GLU A 204 -8.95 5.27 9.58
N TRP A 205 -8.97 4.66 10.78
CA TRP A 205 -10.20 4.53 11.57
C TRP A 205 -10.77 5.89 11.97
N LEU A 206 -9.92 6.82 12.40
CA LEU A 206 -10.35 8.19 12.76
C LEU A 206 -11.09 8.85 11.59
N VAL A 207 -10.58 8.73 10.37
CA VAL A 207 -11.24 9.23 9.16
C VAL A 207 -12.59 8.52 8.98
N GLU A 208 -12.61 7.19 8.97
CA GLU A 208 -13.84 6.42 8.68
C GLU A 208 -14.97 6.57 9.70
N LEU A 209 -14.69 7.08 10.91
CA LEU A 209 -15.73 7.42 11.89
C LEU A 209 -16.78 8.39 11.36
N ASP A 210 -16.41 9.24 10.41
CA ASP A 210 -17.28 10.25 9.80
C ASP A 210 -17.68 9.87 8.35
N HIS A 211 -17.25 8.69 7.87
CA HIS A 211 -17.43 8.25 6.49
C HIS A 211 -18.06 6.85 6.35
N ASP A 212 -18.59 6.27 7.43
CA ASP A 212 -19.30 4.99 7.41
C ASP A 212 -18.51 3.83 6.76
N TRP A 213 -17.18 3.81 6.91
CA TRP A 213 -16.32 2.75 6.38
C TRP A 213 -16.42 2.61 4.85
N SER A 214 -16.48 3.74 4.15
CA SER A 214 -16.83 3.84 2.74
C SER A 214 -15.81 4.55 1.85
N ILE A 215 -14.78 5.20 2.41
CA ILE A 215 -13.77 5.89 1.60
C ILE A 215 -12.38 5.21 1.67
N PRO A 216 -11.65 5.13 0.55
CA PRO A 216 -10.28 4.66 0.57
C PRO A 216 -9.35 5.79 1.04
N VAL A 217 -8.51 5.49 2.03
CA VAL A 217 -7.44 6.37 2.54
C VAL A 217 -6.15 6.33 1.70
N GLY A 218 -6.17 5.53 0.63
CA GLY A 218 -5.07 5.33 -0.31
C GLY A 218 -3.97 4.43 0.24
N ASN A 219 -3.15 3.87 -0.68
CA ASN A 219 -2.03 3.02 -0.29
C ASN A 219 -1.10 3.76 0.69
N LEU A 220 -0.73 3.09 1.78
CA LEU A 220 0.08 3.63 2.88
C LEU A 220 -0.44 4.95 3.47
N GLY A 221 -1.75 5.21 3.39
CA GLY A 221 -2.36 6.42 3.94
C GLY A 221 -2.03 7.71 3.18
N LYS A 222 -1.65 7.61 1.89
CA LYS A 222 -1.25 8.79 1.09
C LYS A 222 -2.31 9.91 1.02
N GLU A 223 -3.58 9.60 1.26
CA GLU A 223 -4.66 10.59 1.28
C GLU A 223 -4.92 11.16 2.69
N LEU A 224 -4.32 10.62 3.75
CA LEU A 224 -4.56 11.03 5.13
C LEU A 224 -4.38 12.53 5.33
N ARG A 225 -3.35 13.15 4.72
CA ARG A 225 -3.12 14.60 4.80
C ARG A 225 -4.32 15.45 4.41
N LYS A 226 -5.15 14.95 3.48
CA LYS A 226 -6.34 15.65 2.98
C LYS A 226 -7.59 15.32 3.79
N LEU A 227 -7.58 14.20 4.53
CA LEU A 227 -8.74 13.61 5.18
C LEU A 227 -8.77 13.86 6.69
N VAL A 228 -7.61 13.88 7.36
CA VAL A 228 -7.55 14.16 8.80
C VAL A 228 -7.63 15.68 9.06
N PRO A 229 -8.12 16.09 10.25
CA PRO A 229 -8.05 17.47 10.70
C PRO A 229 -6.60 18.02 10.65
N ALA A 230 -6.46 19.31 10.36
CA ALA A 230 -5.15 19.94 10.16
C ALA A 230 -4.22 19.81 11.38
N ASP A 231 -4.77 19.90 12.59
CA ASP A 231 -4.05 19.73 13.86
C ASP A 231 -3.55 18.29 14.05
N ILE A 232 -4.35 17.28 13.64
CA ILE A 232 -3.93 15.87 13.65
C ILE A 232 -2.75 15.65 12.71
N TRP A 233 -2.76 16.27 11.52
CA TRP A 233 -1.64 16.15 10.59
C TRP A 233 -0.37 16.83 11.11
N VAL A 234 -0.49 18.03 11.68
CA VAL A 234 0.64 18.75 12.30
C VAL A 234 1.26 17.93 13.43
N ASP A 235 0.44 17.30 14.27
CA ASP A 235 0.98 16.47 15.35
C ASP A 235 1.65 15.19 14.84
N LEU A 236 1.12 14.56 13.79
CA LEU A 236 1.82 13.46 13.11
C LEU A 236 3.19 13.91 12.57
N GLU A 237 3.29 15.06 11.88
CA GLU A 237 4.55 15.58 11.36
C GLU A 237 5.59 15.79 12.47
N ARG A 238 5.17 16.26 13.64
CA ARG A 238 6.04 16.46 14.81
C ARG A 238 6.62 15.16 15.38
N THR A 239 6.04 14.01 15.06
CA THR A 239 6.56 12.71 15.51
C THR A 239 7.77 12.22 14.68
N TYR A 240 8.06 12.85 13.55
CA TYR A 240 9.19 12.47 12.70
C TYR A 240 10.43 13.30 13.01
N THR A 241 11.59 12.64 13.01
CA THR A 241 12.88 13.29 13.22
C THR A 241 14.02 12.59 12.47
N GLY A 242 15.18 13.26 12.43
CA GLY A 242 16.41 12.79 11.81
C GLY A 242 17.14 11.71 12.64
N ALA A 243 18.45 11.69 12.55
CA ALA A 243 19.30 10.64 13.14
C ALA A 243 19.68 10.87 14.62
N SER A 244 19.34 12.03 15.20
CA SER A 244 19.76 12.37 16.57
C SER A 244 19.05 11.49 17.60
N ILE A 245 19.80 10.78 18.45
CA ILE A 245 19.24 9.96 19.53
C ILE A 245 18.39 10.81 20.49
N ALA A 246 18.86 12.01 20.83
CA ALA A 246 18.11 12.92 21.71
C ALA A 246 16.77 13.35 21.10
N GLU A 247 16.76 13.68 19.80
CA GLU A 247 15.50 14.04 19.12
C GLU A 247 14.58 12.83 18.97
N ASN A 248 15.12 11.61 18.83
CA ASN A 248 14.29 10.39 18.75
C ASN A 248 13.67 10.01 20.09
N TRP A 249 14.29 10.37 21.22
CA TRP A 249 13.61 10.31 22.53
C TRP A 249 12.38 11.22 22.55
N GLU A 250 12.54 12.48 22.13
CA GLU A 250 11.39 13.42 22.06
C GLU A 250 10.32 12.93 21.06
N ALA A 251 10.74 12.37 19.92
CA ALA A 251 9.82 11.77 18.95
C ALA A 251 9.05 10.57 19.54
N LEU A 252 9.67 9.74 20.37
CA LEU A 252 8.99 8.64 21.07
C LEU A 252 7.87 9.17 21.97
N TYR A 253 8.14 10.19 22.79
CA TYR A 253 7.13 10.81 23.67
C TYR A 253 6.00 11.45 22.85
N LEU A 254 6.34 12.23 21.82
CA LEU A 254 5.33 12.83 20.93
C LEU A 254 4.47 11.77 20.24
N THR A 255 5.06 10.65 19.81
CA THR A 255 4.33 9.53 19.20
C THR A 255 3.39 8.87 20.20
N LEU A 256 3.82 8.67 21.44
CA LEU A 256 3.02 8.05 22.50
C LEU A 256 1.83 8.92 22.90
N ASP A 257 2.04 10.22 23.10
CA ASP A 257 0.99 11.19 23.44
C ASP A 257 -0.01 11.33 22.30
N PHE A 258 0.49 11.45 21.06
CA PHE A 258 -0.35 11.56 19.88
C PHE A 258 -1.20 10.31 19.67
N PHE A 259 -0.59 9.11 19.77
CA PHE A 259 -1.31 7.85 19.66
C PHE A 259 -2.39 7.72 20.73
N LYS A 260 -2.08 8.01 22.01
CA LYS A 260 -3.07 7.98 23.10
C LYS A 260 -4.26 8.87 22.79
N ARG A 261 -4.01 10.13 22.38
CA ARG A 261 -5.07 11.07 22.07
C ARG A 261 -6.00 10.56 20.97
N VAL A 262 -5.44 10.08 19.86
CA VAL A 262 -6.22 9.53 18.74
C VAL A 262 -6.95 8.25 19.16
N ALA A 263 -6.29 7.36 19.92
CA ALA A 263 -6.89 6.10 20.37
C ALA A 263 -8.08 6.34 21.29
N ILE A 264 -7.98 7.27 22.24
CA ILE A 264 -9.10 7.67 23.11
C ILE A 264 -10.27 8.22 22.29
N GLN A 265 -9.99 9.07 21.30
CA GLN A 265 -11.02 9.64 20.42
C GLN A 265 -11.73 8.54 19.61
N VAL A 266 -10.96 7.64 18.99
CA VAL A 266 -11.49 6.54 18.19
C VAL A 266 -12.27 5.56 19.06
N GLY A 267 -11.69 5.11 20.17
CA GLY A 267 -12.32 4.22 21.13
C GLY A 267 -13.61 4.81 21.68
N GLY A 268 -13.61 6.07 22.12
CA GLY A 268 -14.79 6.76 22.64
C GLY A 268 -15.94 6.83 21.63
N ARG A 269 -15.65 7.11 20.36
CA ARG A 269 -16.65 7.13 19.27
C ARG A 269 -17.18 5.73 18.92
N LEU A 270 -16.41 4.67 19.17
CA LEU A 270 -16.80 3.28 18.94
C LEU A 270 -17.39 2.59 20.18
N GLY A 271 -17.33 3.22 21.36
CA GLY A 271 -17.75 2.63 22.63
C GLY A 271 -16.70 1.69 23.26
N TYR A 272 -15.43 1.84 22.89
CA TYR A 272 -14.30 1.05 23.40
C TYR A 272 -13.46 1.86 24.38
N SER A 273 -13.04 1.24 25.48
CA SER A 273 -12.22 1.90 26.51
C SER A 273 -10.73 1.82 26.16
N TYR A 274 -10.00 2.92 26.41
CA TYR A 274 -8.54 2.94 26.32
C TYR A 274 -7.90 2.39 27.61
N PRO A 275 -6.84 1.57 27.54
CA PRO A 275 -6.21 0.97 28.72
C PRO A 275 -5.24 1.95 29.40
N GLU A 276 -5.78 2.92 30.14
CA GLU A 276 -5.01 3.97 30.83
C GLU A 276 -3.92 3.43 31.78
N GLU A 277 -4.21 2.38 32.54
CA GLU A 277 -3.26 1.77 33.48
C GLU A 277 -2.06 1.15 32.75
N LEU A 278 -2.29 0.42 31.66
CA LEU A 278 -1.22 -0.15 30.84
C LEU A 278 -0.36 0.95 30.24
N HIS A 279 -0.98 2.01 29.71
CA HIS A 279 -0.26 3.15 29.16
C HIS A 279 0.65 3.79 30.22
N GLN A 280 0.15 3.99 31.44
CA GLN A 280 0.94 4.57 32.52
C GLN A 280 2.14 3.69 32.88
N HIS A 281 1.94 2.37 33.03
CA HIS A 281 3.04 1.44 33.30
C HIS A 281 4.12 1.48 32.21
N VAL A 282 3.73 1.62 30.94
CA VAL A 282 4.66 1.78 29.83
C VAL A 282 5.42 3.12 29.92
N CYS A 283 4.74 4.23 30.22
CA CYS A 283 5.39 5.54 30.41
C CYS A 283 6.41 5.52 31.56
N ASP A 284 6.06 4.90 32.69
CA ASP A 284 6.93 4.77 33.85
C ASP A 284 8.19 3.97 33.48
N TYR A 285 8.02 2.87 32.73
CA TYR A 285 9.14 2.08 32.23
C TYR A 285 10.07 2.88 31.31
N VAL A 286 9.52 3.64 30.37
CA VAL A 286 10.31 4.48 29.45
C VAL A 286 11.11 5.53 30.22
N THR A 287 10.49 6.16 31.21
CA THR A 287 11.14 7.14 32.10
C THR A 287 12.29 6.49 32.85
N GLN A 288 12.05 5.31 33.44
CA GLN A 288 13.08 4.54 34.12
C GLN A 288 14.27 4.25 33.19
N ILE A 289 14.03 3.78 31.96
CA ILE A 289 15.11 3.50 31.00
C ILE A 289 15.86 4.79 30.64
N ARG A 290 15.18 5.91 30.40
CA ARG A 290 15.84 7.17 30.03
C ARG A 290 16.75 7.70 31.14
N GLU A 291 16.38 7.49 32.40
CA GLU A 291 17.12 7.94 33.58
C GLU A 291 18.22 6.96 34.03
N MET A 292 18.26 5.75 33.48
CA MET A 292 19.31 4.79 33.81
C MET A 292 20.69 5.37 33.47
N PRO A 293 21.67 5.28 34.39
CA PRO A 293 23.02 5.77 34.13
C PRO A 293 23.59 5.01 32.94
N PRO A 294 24.21 5.67 31.95
CA PRO A 294 24.86 4.98 30.86
C PRO A 294 25.89 4.02 31.46
N ASN A 295 25.79 2.73 31.13
CA ASN A 295 26.79 1.77 31.59
C ASN A 295 28.16 2.23 31.07
N LEU A 296 29.12 2.34 32.00
CA LEU A 296 30.56 2.53 31.75
C LEU A 296 31.09 1.52 30.73
#